data_AF-A0A1E4F344-F1
#
_entry.id   AF-A0A1E4F344-F1
#
_cell.length_a   1.000
_cell.length_b   1.000
_cell.length_c   1.000
_cell.angle_alpha   90.00
_cell.angle_beta   90.00
_cell.angle_gamma   90.00
#
_symmetry.space_group_name_H-M   'P 1'
#
loop_
_entity.id
_entity.type
_entity.pdbx_description
1 polymer ?
#
loop_
_entity_poly.entity_id
_entity_poly.type
_entity_poly.pdbx_seq_one_letter_code
_entity_poly.pdbx_strand_id
1 'polypeptide(L)'
;MGTWFIGLALILLVVDGTKSLAANALVFTNFGQAWTQLHAPSLDAFAGFLESRFFAELLDAMMKTILTYPAFAVLGVPGIMLALLGRRPRRERFVRQEQI
;
A
#
# COMPACT_ATOMS: atom_id res chain seq x y z
N MET A 1 -3.13 -14.04 -0.87
CA MET A 1 -3.75 -12.73 -1.13
C MET A 1 -3.03 -11.63 -0.37
N GLY A 2 -3.09 -11.54 0.97
CA GLY A 2 -2.45 -10.46 1.74
C GLY A 2 -0.92 -10.36 1.63
N THR A 3 -0.20 -11.46 1.41
CA THR A 3 1.27 -11.47 1.23
C THR A 3 1.75 -10.70 0.00
N TRP A 4 0.93 -10.65 -1.07
CA TRP A 4 1.25 -9.89 -2.29
C TRP A 4 1.23 -8.38 -2.05
N PHE A 5 0.26 -7.89 -1.28
CA PHE A 5 0.19 -6.47 -0.90
C PHE A 5 1.39 -6.04 -0.06
N ILE A 6 1.85 -6.89 0.84
CA ILE A 6 3.06 -6.64 1.65
C ILE A 6 4.30 -6.62 0.75
N GLY A 7 4.42 -7.57 -0.19
CA GLY A 7 5.52 -7.60 -1.15
C GLY A 7 5.58 -6.32 -2.00
N LEU A 8 4.46 -5.87 -2.54
CA LEU A 8 4.35 -4.62 -3.29
C LEU A 8 4.72 -3.40 -2.43
N ALA A 9 4.23 -3.33 -1.19
CA ALA A 9 4.58 -2.25 -0.27
C ALA A 9 6.08 -2.21 0.04
N LEU A 10 6.70 -3.38 0.21
CA LEU A 10 8.14 -3.51 0.50
C LEU A 10 8.99 -3.12 -0.72
N ILE A 11 8.56 -3.48 -1.93
CA ILE A 11 9.20 -3.03 -3.19
C ILE A 11 9.13 -1.50 -3.30
N LEU A 12 7.96 -0.89 -3.08
CA LEU A 12 7.80 0.56 -3.13
C LEU A 12 8.63 1.28 -2.08
N LEU A 13 8.71 0.72 -0.87
CA LEU A 13 9.57 1.26 0.20
C LEU A 13 11.05 1.23 -0.19
N VAL A 14 11.53 0.15 -0.80
CA VAL A 14 12.92 0.05 -1.26
C VAL A 14 13.17 1.03 -2.42
N VAL A 15 12.25 1.18 -3.37
CA VAL A 15 12.37 2.12 -4.49
C VAL A 15 12.43 3.57 -4.00
N ASP A 16 11.56 3.96 -3.07
CA ASP A 16 11.60 5.32 -2.50
C ASP A 16 12.84 5.50 -1.60
N GLY A 17 13.31 4.43 -0.94
CA GLY A 17 14.55 4.42 -0.16
C GLY A 17 15.81 4.62 -1.02
N THR A 18 15.92 3.95 -2.17
CA THR A 18 17.06 4.12 -3.09
C THR A 18 17.08 5.50 -3.74
N LYS A 19 15.91 6.03 -4.13
CA LYS A 19 15.77 7.41 -4.60
C LYS A 19 16.20 8.43 -3.54
N SER A 20 15.80 8.20 -2.28
CA SER A 20 16.14 9.10 -1.18
C SER A 20 17.65 9.11 -0.89
N LEU A 21 18.29 7.95 -0.97
CA LEU A 21 19.75 7.82 -0.85
C LEU A 21 20.48 8.52 -2.00
N ALA A 22 19.98 8.38 -3.24
CA ALA A 22 20.55 9.03 -4.41
C ALA A 22 20.37 10.56 -4.40
N ALA A 23 19.25 11.05 -3.84
CA ALA A 23 18.95 12.48 -3.74
C ALA A 23 19.54 13.15 -2.48
N ASN A 24 20.12 12.37 -1.56
CA ASN A 24 20.53 12.81 -0.22
C ASN A 24 19.42 13.58 0.54
N ALA A 25 18.17 13.22 0.26
CA ALA A 25 16.96 13.85 0.78
C ALA A 25 15.84 12.81 0.79
N LEU A 26 14.89 12.91 1.73
CA LEU A 26 13.74 12.01 1.74
C LEU A 26 12.81 12.35 0.57
N VAL A 27 12.77 11.47 -0.43
CA VAL A 27 11.95 11.60 -1.64
C VAL A 27 10.95 10.47 -1.67
N PHE A 28 9.67 10.81 -1.62
CA PHE A 28 8.57 9.85 -1.67
C PHE A 28 7.71 10.08 -2.89
N THR A 29 7.24 8.99 -3.50
CA THR A 29 6.29 9.06 -4.60
C THR A 29 4.88 9.13 -4.02
N ASN A 30 4.12 10.18 -4.32
CA ASN A 30 2.73 10.27 -3.87
C ASN A 30 1.86 9.23 -4.61
N PHE A 31 0.78 8.80 -3.97
CA PHE A 31 -0.07 7.71 -4.46
C PHE A 31 -0.76 8.07 -5.78
N GLY A 32 -1.18 9.32 -5.95
CA GLY A 32 -1.77 9.80 -7.20
C GLY A 32 -0.81 9.65 -8.37
N GLN A 33 0.44 10.08 -8.22
CA GLN A 33 1.48 9.95 -9.24
C GLN A 33 1.77 8.48 -9.57
N ALA A 34 1.87 7.62 -8.55
CA ALA A 34 2.10 6.19 -8.75
C ALA A 34 0.93 5.53 -9.53
N TRP A 35 -0.32 5.89 -9.21
CA TRP A 35 -1.50 5.37 -9.91
C TRP A 35 -1.56 5.89 -11.34
N THR A 36 -1.37 7.20 -11.56
CA THR A 36 -1.37 7.79 -12.91
C THR A 36 -0.29 7.16 -13.80
N GLN A 37 0.89 6.89 -13.26
CA GLN A 37 1.97 6.20 -13.98
C GLN A 37 1.63 4.74 -14.31
N LEU A 38 0.86 4.08 -13.44
CA LEU A 38 0.43 2.70 -13.67
C LEU A 38 -0.69 2.64 -14.70
N HIS A 39 -1.75 3.43 -14.52
CA HIS A 39 -2.92 3.43 -15.40
C HIS A 39 -3.84 4.65 -15.19
N ALA A 40 -3.53 5.77 -15.86
CA ALA A 40 -4.31 7.01 -15.78
C ALA A 40 -5.82 6.85 -16.10
N PRO A 41 -6.26 6.10 -17.14
CA PRO A 41 -7.70 6.00 -17.45
C PRO A 41 -8.52 5.34 -16.34
N SER A 42 -7.91 4.47 -15.52
CA SER A 42 -8.62 3.86 -14.38
C SER A 42 -8.86 4.84 -13.25
N LEU A 43 -7.96 5.82 -13.08
CA LEU A 43 -8.10 6.86 -12.08
C LEU A 43 -9.26 7.79 -12.44
N ASP A 44 -9.36 8.19 -13.71
CA ASP A 44 -10.46 9.01 -14.21
C ASP A 44 -11.81 8.28 -14.12
N ALA A 45 -11.86 7.00 -14.50
CA ALA A 45 -13.07 6.18 -14.38
C ALA A 45 -13.51 6.02 -12.92
N PHE A 46 -12.57 5.84 -12.00
CA PHE A 46 -12.85 5.74 -10.57
C PHE A 46 -13.32 7.09 -9.99
N ALA A 47 -12.72 8.20 -10.41
CA ALA A 47 -13.17 9.54 -10.04
C ALA A 47 -14.62 9.80 -10.49
N GLY A 48 -14.93 9.53 -11.76
CA GLY A 48 -16.31 9.65 -12.27
C GLY A 48 -17.30 8.72 -11.57
N PHE A 49 -16.87 7.53 -11.15
CA PHE A 49 -17.70 6.64 -10.33
C PHE A 49 -18.02 7.25 -8.96
N LEU A 50 -17.05 7.88 -8.28
CA LEU A 50 -17.28 8.53 -6.99
C LEU A 50 -18.17 9.77 -7.11
N GLU A 51 -18.04 10.54 -8.19
CA GLU A 51 -18.90 11.68 -8.50
C GLU A 51 -20.37 11.28 -8.69
N SER A 52 -20.64 10.06 -9.17
CA SER A 52 -22.00 9.54 -9.34
C SER A 52 -22.73 9.20 -8.01
N ARG A 53 -22.04 9.30 -6.87
CA ARG A 53 -22.57 8.91 -5.56
C ARG A 53 -23.17 10.10 -4.81
N PHE A 54 -24.13 9.83 -3.93
CA PHE A 54 -24.85 10.84 -3.14
C PHE A 54 -23.95 11.78 -2.31
N PHE A 55 -22.73 11.36 -1.96
CA PHE A 55 -21.75 12.15 -1.20
C PHE A 55 -20.52 12.52 -2.05
N ALA A 56 -20.74 12.92 -3.30
CA ALA A 56 -19.69 13.22 -4.28
C ALA A 56 -18.60 14.15 -3.73
N GLU A 57 -18.98 15.27 -3.11
CA GLU A 57 -18.01 16.24 -2.57
C GLU A 57 -17.14 15.66 -1.45
N LEU A 58 -17.73 14.86 -0.56
CA LEU A 58 -16.99 14.21 0.53
C LEU A 58 -16.02 13.15 -0.03
N LEU A 59 -16.49 12.37 -1.01
CA LEU A 59 -15.69 11.32 -1.65
C LEU A 59 -14.53 11.93 -2.45
N ASP A 60 -14.76 13.03 -3.15
CA ASP A 60 -13.73 13.76 -3.88
C ASP A 60 -12.68 14.37 -2.93
N ALA A 61 -13.11 15.01 -1.84
CA ALA A 61 -12.20 15.54 -0.81
C ALA A 61 -11.37 14.42 -0.14
N MET A 62 -11.99 13.29 0.17
CA MET A 62 -11.30 12.12 0.72
C MET A 62 -10.32 11.53 -0.30
N MET A 63 -10.74 11.36 -1.55
CA MET A 63 -9.91 10.82 -2.61
C MET A 63 -8.68 11.71 -2.83
N LYS A 64 -8.85 13.03 -3.00
CA LYS A 64 -7.75 13.99 -3.13
C LYS A 64 -6.77 13.92 -1.96
N THR A 65 -7.27 13.75 -0.73
CA THR A 65 -6.43 13.58 0.46
C THR A 65 -5.61 12.28 0.41
N ILE A 66 -6.20 11.17 -0.06
CA ILE A 66 -5.49 9.89 -0.17
C ILE A 66 -4.43 9.95 -1.29
N LEU A 67 -4.70 10.63 -2.40
CA LEU A 67 -3.76 10.75 -3.51
C LEU A 67 -2.48 11.53 -3.14
N THR A 68 -2.54 12.45 -2.17
CA THR A 68 -1.37 13.21 -1.71
C THR A 68 -0.48 12.42 -0.76
N TYR A 69 -0.99 11.36 -0.14
CA TYR A 69 -0.19 10.52 0.75
C TYR A 69 0.86 9.69 -0.01
N PRO A 70 1.96 9.32 0.66
CA PRO A 70 2.97 8.47 0.06
C PRO A 70 2.40 7.11 -0.36
N ALA A 71 2.70 6.66 -1.57
CA ALA A 71 2.15 5.41 -2.12
C ALA A 71 2.47 4.19 -1.25
N PHE A 72 3.68 4.14 -0.67
CA PHE A 72 4.09 3.06 0.23
C PHE A 72 3.24 3.02 1.51
N ALA A 73 2.79 4.17 2.03
CA ALA A 73 1.98 4.23 3.24
C ALA A 73 0.53 3.80 2.94
N VAL A 74 -0.02 4.25 1.81
CA VAL A 74 -1.38 3.89 1.36
C VAL A 74 -1.51 2.37 1.13
N LEU A 75 -0.49 1.72 0.56
CA LEU A 75 -0.51 0.27 0.30
C LEU A 75 0.05 -0.55 1.47
N GLY A 76 1.03 -0.02 2.19
CA GLY A 76 1.72 -0.70 3.28
C GLY A 76 0.89 -0.82 4.55
N VAL A 77 0.13 0.21 4.94
CA VAL A 77 -0.69 0.17 6.16
C VAL A 77 -1.77 -0.93 6.08
N PRO A 78 -2.58 -1.03 5.00
CA PRO A 78 -3.52 -2.14 4.83
C PRO A 78 -2.82 -3.51 4.73
N GLY A 79 -1.67 -3.56 4.04
CA GLY A 79 -0.87 -4.78 3.92
C GLY A 79 -0.41 -5.31 5.28
N ILE A 80 0.11 -4.44 6.15
CA ILE A 80 0.52 -4.77 7.51
C ILE A 80 -0.68 -5.16 8.36
N MET A 81 -1.79 -4.42 8.30
CA MET A 81 -3.02 -4.76 9.02
C MET A 81 -3.53 -6.16 8.67
N LEU A 82 -3.59 -6.50 7.38
CA LEU A 82 -3.97 -7.83 6.92
C LEU A 82 -2.95 -8.91 7.31
N ALA A 83 -1.65 -8.58 7.31
CA ALA A 83 -0.61 -9.47 7.79
C ALA A 83 -0.83 -9.82 9.27
N LEU A 84 -1.10 -8.80 10.10
CA LEU A 84 -1.28 -8.93 11.53
C LEU A 84 -2.58 -9.66 11.87
N LEU A 85 -3.70 -9.36 11.22
CA LEU A 85 -4.96 -10.11 11.37
C LEU A 85 -4.84 -11.56 10.87
N GLY A 86 -4.03 -11.79 9.84
CA GLY A 86 -3.80 -13.12 9.26
C GLY A 86 -2.86 -14.02 10.07
N ARG A 87 -2.21 -13.50 11.12
CA ARG A 87 -1.36 -14.28 12.02
C ARG A 87 -2.19 -15.25 12.84
N ARG A 88 -2.48 -16.43 12.27
CA ARG A 88 -2.71 -17.61 13.11
C ARG A 88 -1.40 -17.90 13.84
N PRO A 89 -1.38 -17.96 15.18
CA PRO A 89 -0.17 -18.34 15.91
C PRO A 89 0.21 -19.74 15.45
N ARG A 90 1.29 -19.83 14.67
CA ARG A 90 1.89 -21.10 14.33
C ARG A 90 2.52 -21.59 15.62
N ARG A 91 1.75 -22.39 16.36
CA ARG A 91 2.21 -23.11 17.53
C ARG A 91 3.35 -23.98 17.05
N GLU A 92 4.56 -23.50 17.23
CA GLU A 92 5.79 -24.24 16.98
C GLU A 92 5.71 -25.46 17.87
N ARG A 93 5.23 -26.57 17.30
CA ARG A 93 5.48 -27.88 17.88
C ARG A 93 6.97 -28.05 17.73
N PHE A 94 7.69 -27.67 18.78
CA PHE A 94 9.05 -28.15 19.04
C PHE A 94 8.98 -29.67 18.92
N VAL A 95 9.32 -30.17 17.73
CA VAL A 95 9.60 -31.59 17.55
C VAL A 95 10.96 -31.78 18.20
N ARG A 96 10.92 -32.04 19.51
CA ARG A 96 12.06 -32.59 20.22
C ARG A 96 12.21 -34.02 19.70
N GLN A 97 13.00 -34.18 18.62
CA GLN A 97 13.58 -35.46 18.26
C GLN A 97 14.64 -35.74 19.34
N GLU A 98 14.18 -36.30 20.46
CA GLU A 98 15.08 -36.98 21.38
C GLU A 98 15.62 -38.22 20.66
N GLN A 99 16.95 -38.29 20.70
CA GLN A 99 17.82 -39.39 20.33
C GLN A 99 17.27 -40.75 20.79
N ILE A 100 17.25 -41.74 19.88
CA ILE A 100 17.52 -43.16 20.20
C ILE A 100 18.25 -43.78 19.00
#